data_AF-A0A3M2TXS7-F1
#
_entry.id   AF-A0A3M2TXS7-F1
#
_cell.length_a   1.000
_cell.length_b   1.000
_cell.length_c   1.000
_cell.angle_alpha   90.00
_cell.angle_beta   90.00
_cell.angle_gamma   90.00
#
_symmetry.space_group_name_H-M   'P 1'
#
loop_
_entity.id
_entity.type
_entity.pdbx_description
1 polymer ?
#
loop_
_entity_poly.entity_id
_entity_poly.type
_entity_poly.pdbx_seq_one_letter_code
_entity_poly.pdbx_strand_id
1 'polypeptide(L)' 'PVEFGLASATLLTDGTLVLVGNGGSVMRSTDDGETFEVFNRPDRISLAGVTANLQGNLILVGQGGVRVTSPTGAETTQQ' A
#
# COMPACT_ATOMS: atom_id res chain seq x y z
N PRO A 1 -2.33 -17.10 0.19
CA PRO A 1 -1.59 -16.96 -1.10
C PRO A 1 -1.92 -15.62 -1.75
N VAL A 2 -0.92 -14.92 -2.30
CA VAL A 2 -1.16 -13.68 -3.05
C VAL A 2 -1.61 -14.05 -4.46
N GLU A 3 -2.80 -13.61 -4.88
CA GLU A 3 -3.36 -13.91 -6.21
C GLU A 3 -2.92 -12.89 -7.29
N PHE A 4 -2.13 -11.89 -6.91
CA PHE A 4 -1.77 -10.74 -7.74
C PHE A 4 -0.26 -10.46 -7.70
N GLY A 5 0.29 -10.04 -8.84
CA GLY A 5 1.69 -9.63 -8.93
C GLY A 5 1.99 -8.39 -8.09
N LEU A 6 3.13 -8.40 -7.40
CA LEU A 6 3.68 -7.28 -6.65
C LEU A 6 4.50 -6.37 -7.58
N ALA A 7 4.48 -5.06 -7.33
CA ALA A 7 5.14 -4.07 -8.19
C ALA A 7 6.20 -3.25 -7.44
N SER A 8 5.94 -2.89 -6.18
CA SER A 8 6.83 -2.02 -5.41
C SER A 8 6.74 -2.33 -3.92
N ALA A 9 7.81 -2.01 -3.19
CA ALA A 9 7.86 -2.04 -1.74
C ALA A 9 8.54 -0.78 -1.20
N THR A 10 8.19 -0.37 0.03
CA THR A 10 8.87 0.70 0.77
C THR A 10 8.96 0.34 2.24
N LEU A 11 10.06 0.71 2.89
CA LEU A 11 10.18 0.71 4.34
C LEU A 11 9.77 2.10 4.85
N LEU A 12 8.81 2.15 5.76
CA LEU A 12 8.37 3.39 6.40
C LEU A 12 9.33 3.78 7.53
N THR A 13 9.26 5.04 7.96
CA THR A 13 10.09 5.57 9.05
C THR A 13 9.82 4.90 10.41
N ASP A 14 8.65 4.29 10.58
CA ASP A 14 8.28 3.53 11.79
C ASP A 14 8.71 2.05 11.75
N GLY A 15 9.39 1.63 10.67
CA GLY A 15 9.82 0.24 10.47
C GLY A 15 8.81 -0.64 9.73
N THR A 16 7.60 -0.15 9.44
CA THR A 16 6.60 -0.93 8.68
C THR A 16 7.07 -1.15 7.24
N LEU A 17 7.06 -2.40 6.77
CA LEU A 17 7.22 -2.73 5.35
C LEU A 17 5.88 -2.65 4.63
N VAL A 18 5.80 -1.90 3.53
CA VAL A 18 4.60 -1.79 2.70
C VAL A 18 4.88 -2.28 1.30
N LEU A 19 4.09 -3.23 0.83
CA LEU A 19 4.14 -3.79 -0.53
C LEU A 19 2.86 -3.41 -1.27
N VAL A 20 2.97 -3.10 -2.56
CA VAL A 20 1.81 -2.81 -3.41
C VAL A 20 1.90 -3.53 -4.75
N GLY A 21 0.76 -3.70 -5.42
CA GLY A 21 0.74 -4.30 -6.74
C GLY A 21 -0.61 -4.33 -7.44
N ASN A 22 -0.80 -5.37 -8.25
CA ASN A 22 -1.98 -5.57 -9.08
C ASN A 22 -3.25 -5.75 -8.24
N GLY A 23 -4.40 -5.45 -8.84
CA GLY A 23 -5.70 -5.61 -8.16
C GLY A 23 -5.90 -4.65 -6.97
N GLY A 24 -5.07 -3.60 -6.86
CA GLY A 24 -5.13 -2.64 -5.76
C GLY A 24 -4.63 -3.19 -4.43
N SER A 25 -3.77 -4.21 -4.43
CA SER A 25 -3.23 -4.78 -3.19
C SER A 25 -2.28 -3.83 -2.49
N VAL A 26 -2.48 -3.68 -1.18
CA VAL A 26 -1.60 -3.00 -0.22
C VAL A 26 -1.37 -3.99 0.92
N MET A 27 -0.11 -4.33 1.19
CA MET A 27 0.25 -5.30 2.22
C MET A 27 1.22 -4.67 3.19
N ARG A 28 1.04 -4.92 4.48
CA ARG A 28 1.83 -4.31 5.54
C ARG A 28 2.40 -5.37 6.47
N SER A 29 3.67 -5.25 6.79
CA SER A 29 4.35 -6.05 7.82
C SER A 29 4.96 -5.13 8.86
N THR A 30 4.87 -5.53 10.11
CA THR A 30 5.48 -4.86 11.27
C THR A 30 6.46 -5.77 12.01
N ASP A 31 6.81 -6.90 11.39
CA ASP A 31 7.62 -7.98 11.91
C ASP A 31 8.70 -8.39 10.88
N ASP A 32 9.39 -7.39 10.32
CA ASP A 32 10.50 -7.58 9.37
C ASP A 32 10.17 -8.45 8.13
N GLY A 33 8.90 -8.49 7.74
CA GLY A 33 8.42 -9.23 6.56
C GLY A 33 8.08 -10.68 6.82
N GLU A 34 8.02 -11.12 8.08
CA GLU A 34 7.59 -12.48 8.44
C GLU A 34 6.10 -12.68 8.14
N THR A 35 5.24 -11.73 8.48
CA THR A 35 3.80 -11.77 8.21
C THR A 35 3.27 -10.48 7.61
N PHE A 36 2.17 -10.58 6.84
CA PHE A 36 1.57 -9.45 6.15
C PHE A 36 0.06 -9.36 6.38
N GLU A 37 -0.41 -8.19 6.80
CA GLU A 37 -1.80 -7.79 6.71
C GLU A 37 -2.09 -7.32 5.28
N VAL A 38 -3.15 -7.85 4.66
CA VAL A 38 -3.49 -7.56 3.26
C VAL A 38 -4.77 -6.73 3.19
N PHE A 39 -4.69 -5.58 2.53
CA PHE A 39 -5.82 -4.76 2.14
C PHE A 39 -5.89 -4.64 0.62
N ASN A 40 -6.95 -5.17 0.02
CA ASN A 40 -7.22 -4.97 -1.39
C ASN A 40 -8.19 -3.79 -1.53
N ARG A 41 -7.75 -2.72 -2.21
CA ARG A 41 -8.57 -1.53 -2.42
C ARG A 41 -9.86 -1.88 -3.18
N PRO A 42 -11.01 -1.29 -2.82
CA PRO A 42 -12.28 -1.55 -3.51
C PRO A 42 -12.28 -1.20 -5.01
N ASP A 43 -11.50 -0.19 -5.40
CA ASP A 43 -11.37 0.23 -6.81
C ASP A 43 -10.54 -0.74 -7.67
N ARG A 44 -9.78 -1.65 -7.03
CA ARG A 44 -8.92 -2.66 -7.66
C ARG A 44 -7.93 -2.12 -8.69
N ILE A 45 -7.65 -0.81 -8.66
CA ILE A 45 -6.74 -0.15 -9.58
C ILE A 45 -5.32 -0.65 -9.29
N SER A 46 -4.61 -1.15 -10.32
CA SER A 46 -3.23 -1.60 -10.16
C SER A 46 -2.30 -0.47 -9.72
N LEU A 47 -1.53 -0.76 -8.68
CA LEU A 47 -0.53 0.13 -8.11
C LEU A 47 0.85 -0.22 -8.68
N ALA A 48 1.59 0.79 -9.08
CA ALA A 48 2.95 0.67 -9.62
C ALA A 48 4.03 1.10 -8.61
N GLY A 49 3.67 1.92 -7.61
CA GLY A 49 4.61 2.45 -6.63
C GLY A 49 3.93 2.91 -5.35
N VAL A 50 4.73 2.95 -4.28
CA VAL A 50 4.32 3.43 -2.96
C VAL A 50 5.47 4.17 -2.28
N THR A 51 5.15 5.27 -1.62
CA THR A 51 5.97 5.90 -0.59
C THR A 51 5.05 6.42 0.51
N ALA A 52 5.57 7.09 1.52
CA ALA A 52 4.76 7.74 2.54
C ALA A 52 5.21 9.18 2.78
N ASN A 53 4.28 10.01 3.21
CA ASN A 53 4.61 11.33 3.74
C ASN A 53 5.06 11.25 5.21
N LEU A 54 5.44 12.39 5.79
CA LEU A 54 5.90 12.48 7.18
C LEU A 54 4.85 12.10 8.25
N GLN A 55 3.58 11.97 7.87
CA GLN A 55 2.49 11.56 8.75
C GLN A 55 2.19 10.06 8.65
N GLY A 56 2.95 9.30 7.83
CA GLY A 56 2.73 7.88 7.59
C GLY A 56 1.60 7.58 6.59
N ASN A 57 0.96 8.60 6.02
CA ASN A 57 -0.03 8.42 4.95
C ASN A 57 0.68 7.95 3.68
N LEU A 58 0.12 6.92 3.03
CA LEU A 58 0.72 6.38 1.81
C LEU A 58 0.43 7.31 0.63
N ILE A 59 1.45 7.52 -0.19
CA ILE A 59 1.36 8.11 -1.52
C ILE A 59 1.47 6.96 -2.51
N LEU A 60 0.35 6.63 -3.15
CA LEU A 60 0.23 5.54 -4.10
C LEU A 60 0.23 6.09 -5.52
N VAL A 61 0.95 5.41 -6.42
CA VAL A 61 0.96 5.74 -7.85
C VAL A 61 0.61 4.51 -8.68
N GLY A 62 -0.13 4.69 -9.78
CA GLY A 62 -0.55 3.59 -10.65
C GLY A 62 -1.49 4.02 -11.76
N GLN A 63 -2.34 3.09 -12.23
CA GLN A 63 -3.29 3.34 -13.32
C GLN A 63 -4.28 4.48 -13.00
N GLY A 64 -4.53 4.75 -11.72
CA GLY A 64 -5.40 5.82 -11.25
C GLY A 64 -4.71 7.16 -10.95
N GLY A 65 -3.45 7.35 -11.37
CA GLY A 65 -2.65 8.54 -11.06
C GLY A 65 -2.01 8.48 -9.68
N VAL A 66 -1.82 9.65 -9.05
CA VAL A 66 -1.26 9.80 -7.69
C VAL A 66 -2.40 9.94 -6.69
N ARG A 67 -2.36 9.20 -5.58
CA ARG A 67 -3.35 9.26 -4.50
C ARG A 67 -2.68 9.29 -3.14
N VAL A 68 -3.21 10.08 -2.22
CA VAL A 68 -2.83 10.06 -0.80
C VAL A 68 -3.91 9.30 -0.04
N THR A 69 -3.49 8.33 0.77
CA THR A 69 -4.39 7.45 1.53
C THR A 69 -3.99 7.40 2.99
N SER A 70 -4.80 6.74 3.82
CA SER A 70 -4.37 6.30 5.14
C SER A 70 -3.11 5.41 5.07
N PRO A 71 -2.44 5.14 6.22
CA PRO A 71 -1.33 4.20 6.29
C PRO A 71 -1.69 2.77 5.85
N THR A 72 -2.98 2.41 5.81
CA THR A 72 -3.48 1.10 5.36
C THR A 72 -3.79 1.05 3.88
N GLY A 73 -3.69 2.17 3.16
CA GLY A 73 -4.04 2.25 1.73
C GLY A 73 -5.51 2.60 1.46
N ALA A 74 -6.30 2.84 2.50
CA ALA A 74 -7.71 3.25 2.40
C ALA A 74 -7.84 4.76 2.15
N GLU A 75 -8.86 5.16 1.39
CA GLU A 75 -9.12 6.58 1.10
C GLU A 75 -9.34 7.38 2.40
N THR A 76 -8.72 8.56 2.51
CA THR A 76 -8.74 9.38 3.74
C THR A 76 -10.10 10.04 4.00
N THR A 77 -10.96 10.12 2.98
CA THR A 77 -12.31 10.73 3.02
C THR A 77 -13.45 9.75 3.31
N GLN A 78 -13.16 8.54 3.78
CA GLN A 78 -14.18 7.60 4.27
C GLN A 78 -14.14 7.40 5.80
N GLN A 79 -14.14 8.50 6.56
CA GLN A 79 -14.46 8.49 7.99
C GLN A 79 -15.77 9.24 8.24
#